data_AF-A0A1E5T3Y2-F1
#
_entry.id   AF-A0A1E5T3Y2-F1
#
_cell.length_a   1.000
_cell.length_b   1.000
_cell.length_c   1.000
_cell.angle_alpha   90.00
_cell.angle_beta   90.00
_cell.angle_gamma   90.00
#
_symmetry.space_group_name_H-M   'P 1'
#
loop_
_entity.id
_entity.type
_entity.pdbx_description
1 polymer ?
#
loop_
_entity_poly.entity_id
_entity_poly.type
_entity_poly.pdbx_seq_one_letter_code
_entity_poly.pdbx_strand_id
1 'polypeptide(L)'
;MFKNKLFLIIREVMSFKILDCTLRDGGYYTNWDFDKQLLIKYSRAMEELPIDYVEIGYRSITLEGYLGKCFYCPEYVMKELEAINFTNVSNNSPMVLAVQTALDLGVTSILMTGFDDYDDSLNQSQLMLA
;
A
#
# COMPACT_ATOMS: atom_id res chain seq x y z
N MET A 1 -23.73 -48.63 -15.13
CA MET A 1 -22.57 -47.81 -15.52
C MET A 1 -22.93 -46.34 -15.28
N PHE A 2 -22.72 -45.84 -14.06
CA PHE A 2 -23.00 -44.44 -13.73
C PHE A 2 -21.84 -43.57 -14.24
N LYS A 3 -22.14 -42.68 -15.20
CA LYS A 3 -21.18 -41.69 -15.68
C LYS A 3 -20.99 -40.65 -14.57
N ASN A 4 -19.78 -40.56 -14.02
CA ASN A 4 -19.41 -39.51 -13.08
C ASN A 4 -19.66 -38.13 -13.73
N LYS A 5 -20.69 -37.42 -13.27
CA LYS A 5 -21.00 -36.07 -13.71
C LYS A 5 -20.32 -35.12 -12.73
N LEU A 6 -19.19 -34.55 -13.15
CA LEU A 6 -18.49 -33.53 -12.38
C LEU A 6 -19.42 -32.31 -12.28
N PHE A 7 -19.96 -32.04 -11.09
CA PHE A 7 -20.72 -30.84 -10.80
C PHE A 7 -19.73 -29.75 -10.40
N LEU A 8 -19.35 -28.91 -11.36
CA LEU A 8 -18.51 -27.75 -11.11
C LEU A 8 -19.41 -26.59 -10.69
N ILE A 9 -19.45 -26.27 -9.39
CA ILE A 9 -20.09 -25.05 -8.89
C ILE A 9 -19.03 -23.95 -8.98
N ILE A 10 -19.08 -23.15 -10.04
CA ILE A 10 -18.27 -21.93 -10.14
C ILE A 10 -18.90 -20.92 -9.17
N ARG A 11 -18.26 -20.70 -8.02
CA ARG A 11 -18.55 -19.53 -7.19
C ARG A 11 -17.83 -18.35 -7.80
N GLU A 12 -18.54 -17.24 -7.97
CA GLU A 12 -17.93 -15.97 -8.37
C GLU A 12 -16.85 -15.61 -7.35
N VAL A 13 -15.59 -15.53 -7.80
CA VAL A 13 -14.47 -15.13 -6.95
C VAL A 13 -14.37 -13.62 -7.08
N MET A 14 -14.80 -12.90 -6.05
CA MET A 14 -14.51 -11.47 -5.94
C MET A 14 -13.00 -11.29 -5.81
N SER A 15 -12.40 -10.62 -6.79
CA SER A 15 -11.02 -10.18 -6.77
C SER A 15 -11.01 -8.70 -6.37
N PHE A 16 -10.40 -8.39 -5.23
CA PHE A 16 -10.18 -7.02 -4.79
C PHE A 16 -8.68 -6.73 -4.83
N LYS A 17 -8.33 -5.45 -5.05
CA LYS A 17 -6.96 -4.97 -5.08
C LYS A 17 -6.72 -4.07 -3.87
N ILE A 18 -5.60 -4.28 -3.18
CA ILE A 18 -5.19 -3.47 -2.02
C ILE A 18 -4.10 -2.48 -2.46
N LEU A 19 -4.31 -1.20 -2.17
CA LEU A 19 -3.32 -0.14 -2.33
C LEU A 19 -2.94 0.36 -0.93
N ASP A 20 -1.65 0.39 -0.63
CA ASP A 20 -1.12 1.07 0.55
C ASP A 20 -0.57 2.44 0.16
N CYS A 21 -1.02 3.51 0.83
CA CYS A 21 -0.57 4.89 0.58
C CYS A 21 0.28 5.50 1.70
N THR A 22 0.81 4.69 2.62
CA THR A 22 1.52 5.14 3.84
C THR A 22 2.67 6.09 3.53
N LEU A 23 3.50 5.80 2.52
CA LEU A 23 4.64 6.68 2.17
C LEU A 23 4.19 7.99 1.55
N ARG A 24 3.13 7.97 0.72
CA ARG A 24 2.59 9.18 0.11
C ARG A 24 1.91 10.06 1.16
N ASP A 25 1.03 9.49 1.97
CA ASP A 25 0.23 10.24 2.95
C ASP A 25 1.05 10.62 4.19
N GLY A 26 1.74 9.64 4.79
CA GLY A 26 2.61 9.88 5.93
C GLY A 26 3.78 10.80 5.62
N GLY A 27 4.07 11.03 4.33
CA GLY A 27 5.03 12.03 3.87
C GLY A 27 4.69 13.44 4.35
N TYR A 28 3.42 13.73 4.64
CA TYR A 28 2.98 14.98 5.25
C TYR A 28 3.77 15.32 6.53
N TYR A 29 3.99 14.33 7.40
CA TYR A 29 4.68 14.52 8.68
C TYR A 29 6.21 14.49 8.58
N THR A 30 6.75 13.99 7.46
CA THR A 30 8.20 13.79 7.26
C THR A 30 8.78 14.67 6.15
N ASN A 31 8.00 15.61 5.61
CA ASN A 31 8.33 16.33 4.38
C ASN A 31 8.72 15.37 3.24
N TRP A 32 8.02 14.23 3.13
CA TRP A 32 8.27 13.15 2.17
C TRP A 32 9.74 12.67 2.14
N ASP A 33 10.48 12.86 3.23
CA ASP A 33 11.88 12.48 3.35
C ASP A 33 12.03 11.43 4.44
N PHE A 34 12.02 10.17 4.02
CA PHE A 34 12.13 9.02 4.90
C PHE A 34 13.56 8.50 4.94
N ASP A 35 13.99 8.05 6.12
CA ASP A 35 15.27 7.37 6.27
C ASP A 35 15.33 6.13 5.35
N LYS A 36 16.51 5.90 4.75
CA LYS A 36 16.70 4.80 3.79
C LYS A 36 16.44 3.42 4.41
N GLN A 37 16.82 3.20 5.67
CA GLN A 37 16.57 1.92 6.35
C GLN A 37 15.08 1.75 6.64
N LEU A 38 14.36 2.83 6.94
CA LEU A 38 12.91 2.79 7.09
C LEU A 38 12.24 2.37 5.77
N LEU A 39 12.61 2.99 4.65
CA LEU A 39 12.07 2.63 3.33
C LEU A 39 12.33 1.16 2.98
N ILE A 40 13.56 0.66 3.22
CA ILE A 40 13.90 -0.75 2.97
C ILE A 40 13.05 -1.69 3.85
N LYS A 41 12.90 -1.37 5.14
CA LYS A 41 12.08 -2.18 6.06
C LYS A 41 10.61 -2.17 5.66
N TYR A 42 10.09 -1.00 5.31
CA TYR A 42 8.72 -0.83 4.85
C TYR A 42 8.46 -1.63 3.57
N SER A 43 9.31 -1.50 2.55
CA SER A 43 9.14 -2.25 1.29
C SER A 43 9.22 -3.77 1.50
N ARG A 44 10.10 -4.24 2.39
CA ARG A 44 10.12 -5.66 2.80
C ARG A 44 8.82 -6.11 3.46
N ALA A 45 8.29 -5.29 4.37
CA ALA A 45 7.03 -5.61 5.02
C ALA A 45 5.86 -5.64 4.02
N MET A 46 5.80 -4.68 3.08
CA MET A 46 4.72 -4.62 2.08
C MET A 46 4.74 -5.82 1.12
N GLU A 47 5.92 -6.29 0.71
CA GLU A 47 6.04 -7.49 -0.13
C GLU A 47 5.57 -8.77 0.58
N GLU A 48 5.69 -8.83 1.90
CA GLU A 48 5.21 -9.96 2.70
C GLU A 48 3.69 -9.95 2.90
N LEU A 49 3.02 -8.84 2.57
CA LEU A 49 1.58 -8.66 2.71
C LEU A 49 0.88 -8.89 1.37
N PRO A 50 -0.41 -9.29 1.34
CA PRO A 50 -1.22 -9.38 0.14
C PRO A 50 -1.66 -7.98 -0.32
N ILE A 51 -0.69 -7.06 -0.48
CA ILE A 51 -0.89 -5.71 -1.00
C ILE A 51 -0.52 -5.72 -2.47
N ASP A 52 -1.41 -5.21 -3.33
CA ASP A 52 -1.18 -5.20 -4.77
C ASP A 52 -0.39 -3.99 -5.26
N TYR A 53 -0.51 -2.87 -4.55
CA TYR A 53 0.08 -1.59 -4.94
C TYR A 53 0.58 -0.82 -3.72
N VAL A 54 1.71 -0.13 -3.89
CA VAL A 54 2.25 0.80 -2.90
C VAL A 54 2.39 2.17 -3.55
N GLU A 55 1.74 3.19 -3.01
CA GLU A 55 1.89 4.58 -3.41
C GLU A 55 3.10 5.19 -2.68
N ILE A 56 4.21 5.34 -3.41
CA ILE A 56 5.49 5.78 -2.83
C ILE A 56 5.49 7.29 -2.52
N GLY A 57 4.81 8.09 -3.33
CA GLY A 57 4.79 9.55 -3.22
C GLY A 57 4.40 10.24 -4.53
N TYR A 58 4.74 11.52 -4.66
CA TYR A 58 4.38 12.36 -5.81
C TYR A 58 5.42 12.30 -6.93
N ARG A 59 5.02 12.76 -8.12
CA ARG A 59 5.92 12.99 -9.26
C ARG A 59 5.92 14.46 -9.64
N SER A 60 6.37 15.27 -8.69
CA SER A 60 6.31 16.73 -8.77
C SER A 60 7.43 17.32 -9.63
N ILE A 61 7.15 18.46 -10.25
CA ILE A 61 8.19 19.32 -10.84
C ILE A 61 9.08 19.90 -9.74
N THR A 62 10.31 20.28 -10.08
CA THR A 62 11.21 20.95 -9.13
C THR A 62 10.61 22.26 -8.66
N LEU A 63 10.46 22.41 -7.34
CA LEU A 63 10.03 23.63 -6.68
C LEU A 63 11.21 24.26 -5.93
N GLU A 64 11.00 25.46 -5.40
CA GLU A 64 12.01 26.12 -4.58
C GLU A 64 12.21 25.36 -3.25
N GLY A 65 13.45 24.95 -2.98
CA GLY A 65 13.79 24.14 -1.81
C GLY A 65 13.67 22.62 -2.01
N TYR A 66 14.15 21.87 -1.02
CA TYR A 66 14.05 20.42 -0.99
C TYR A 66 12.78 20.00 -0.24
N LEU A 67 11.89 19.30 -0.95
CA LEU A 67 10.57 18.88 -0.45
C LEU A 67 10.48 17.35 -0.23
N GLY A 68 11.62 16.67 -0.18
CA GLY A 68 11.72 15.25 0.13
C GLY A 68 11.88 14.32 -1.07
N LYS A 69 12.50 13.18 -0.80
CA LYS A 69 12.82 12.17 -1.83
C LYS A 69 11.56 11.55 -2.43
N CYS A 70 10.55 11.25 -1.60
CA CYS A 70 9.28 10.70 -2.06
C CYS A 70 8.36 11.74 -2.71
N PHE A 71 8.59 13.04 -2.50
CA PHE A 71 7.82 14.10 -3.18
C PHE A 71 8.20 14.23 -4.66
N TYR A 72 9.48 14.03 -4.98
CA TYR A 72 9.97 14.06 -6.36
C TYR A 72 9.95 12.68 -7.03
N CYS A 73 9.95 11.60 -6.23
CA CYS A 73 10.00 10.19 -6.65
C CYS A 73 10.88 9.95 -7.90
N PRO A 74 12.19 10.29 -7.84
CA PRO A 74 13.06 10.12 -9.00
C PRO A 74 13.26 8.64 -9.35
N GLU A 75 13.57 8.35 -10.61
CA GLU A 75 13.59 6.99 -11.16
C GLU A 75 14.49 6.02 -10.39
N TYR A 76 15.63 6.50 -9.90
CA TYR A 76 16.56 5.66 -9.13
C TYR A 76 15.94 5.18 -7.80
N VAL A 77 14.99 5.92 -7.22
CA VAL A 77 14.31 5.52 -5.97
C VAL A 77 13.41 4.33 -6.22
N MET A 78 12.63 4.38 -7.30
CA MET A 78 11.79 3.24 -7.70
C MET A 78 12.65 2.01 -7.97
N LYS A 79 13.75 2.17 -8.72
CA LYS A 79 14.69 1.07 -8.99
C LYS A 79 15.36 0.52 -7.72
N GLU A 80 15.68 1.38 -6.75
CA GLU A 80 16.23 0.94 -5.45
C GLU A 80 15.23 0.06 -4.68
N LEU A 81 13.94 0.40 -4.73
CA LEU A 81 12.88 -0.37 -4.05
C LEU A 81 12.54 -1.67 -4.80
N GLU A 82 12.54 -1.65 -6.13
CA GLU A 82 12.34 -2.84 -6.98
C GLU A 82 13.49 -3.86 -6.86
N ALA A 83 14.73 -3.40 -6.66
CA ALA A 83 15.91 -4.28 -6.62
C ALA A 83 16.07 -5.07 -5.31
N ILE A 84 15.16 -4.90 -4.35
CA ILE A 84 15.19 -5.65 -3.09
C ILE A 84 14.72 -7.08 -3.40
N ASN A 85 15.58 -8.08 -3.18
CA ASN A 85 15.28 -9.49 -3.44
C ASN A 85 14.71 -10.14 -2.17
N PHE A 86 13.53 -10.76 -2.25
CA PHE A 86 12.75 -11.18 -1.08
C PHE A 86 12.68 -12.71 -0.92
N THR A 87 12.66 -13.16 0.34
CA THR A 87 12.41 -14.56 0.72
C THR A 87 10.94 -14.78 1.06
N ASN A 88 10.43 -15.97 0.73
CA ASN A 88 9.01 -16.34 0.82
C ASN A 88 8.31 -15.99 2.15
N VAL A 89 7.22 -15.21 2.01
CA VAL A 89 5.94 -15.09 2.75
C VAL A 89 5.93 -15.32 4.27
N SER A 90 5.45 -14.30 5.01
CA SER A 90 4.96 -14.45 6.38
C SER A 90 3.41 -14.47 6.41
N ASN A 91 2.84 -15.57 6.91
CA ASN A 91 1.39 -15.82 6.94
C ASN A 91 0.63 -15.08 8.07
N ASN A 92 1.22 -14.09 8.73
CA ASN A 92 0.81 -13.71 10.10
C ASN A 92 0.41 -12.24 10.30
N SER A 93 0.16 -11.46 9.26
CA SER A 93 -0.36 -10.10 9.48
C SER A 93 -1.81 -10.16 9.99
N PRO A 94 -2.13 -9.55 11.15
CA PRO A 94 -3.49 -9.52 11.69
C PRO A 94 -4.51 -8.89 10.74
N MET A 95 -4.09 -7.93 9.92
CA MET A 95 -4.90 -7.32 8.87
C MET A 95 -5.27 -8.35 7.80
N VAL A 96 -4.32 -9.19 7.40
CA VAL A 96 -4.53 -10.24 6.38
C VAL A 96 -5.50 -11.29 6.89
N LEU A 97 -5.34 -11.71 8.15
CA LEU A 97 -6.29 -12.62 8.80
C LEU A 97 -7.68 -11.99 8.93
N ALA A 98 -7.78 -10.70 9.27
CA ALA A 98 -9.06 -10.00 9.38
C ALA A 98 -9.76 -9.84 8.03
N VAL A 99 -9.02 -9.50 6.98
CA VAL A 99 -9.52 -9.41 5.61
C VAL A 99 -9.94 -10.79 5.11
N GLN A 100 -9.11 -11.82 5.28
CA GLN A 100 -9.44 -13.19 4.90
C GLN A 100 -10.69 -13.69 5.64
N THR A 101 -10.82 -13.39 6.94
CA THR A 101 -12.01 -13.75 7.73
C THR A 101 -13.26 -13.03 7.22
N ALA A 102 -13.15 -11.75 6.86
CA ALA A 102 -14.28 -11.00 6.30
C ALA A 102 -14.76 -11.61 4.97
N LEU A 103 -13.83 -12.04 4.11
CA LEU A 103 -14.17 -12.74 2.87
C LEU A 103 -14.82 -14.09 3.14
N ASP A 104 -14.29 -14.88 4.10
CA ASP A 104 -14.84 -16.18 4.48
C ASP A 104 -16.26 -16.07 5.06
N LEU A 105 -16.57 -14.94 5.71
CA LEU A 105 -17.91 -14.57 6.19
C LEU A 105 -18.86 -14.11 5.07
N GLY A 106 -18.39 -14.01 3.82
CA GLY A 106 -19.19 -13.60 2.67
C GLY A 106 -19.44 -12.10 2.59
N VAL A 107 -18.58 -11.28 3.22
CA VAL A 107 -18.68 -9.82 3.11
C VAL A 107 -18.40 -9.41 1.67
N THR A 108 -19.32 -8.64 1.08
CA THR A 108 -19.23 -8.15 -0.30
C THR A 108 -18.51 -6.80 -0.42
N SER A 109 -18.29 -6.12 0.70
CA SER A 109 -17.68 -4.79 0.73
C SER A 109 -16.88 -4.65 2.01
N ILE A 110 -15.56 -4.47 1.89
CA ILE A 110 -14.68 -4.14 3.02
C ILE A 110 -14.35 -2.65 2.91
N LEU A 111 -14.82 -1.87 3.87
CA LEU A 111 -14.48 -0.46 3.98
C LEU A 111 -13.22 -0.33 4.85
N MET A 112 -12.11 0.06 4.24
CA MET A 112 -10.88 0.37 4.96
C MET A 112 -10.82 1.87 5.16
N THR A 113 -10.81 2.33 6.41
CA THR A 113 -10.51 3.72 6.73
C THR A 113 -9.03 3.83 7.09
N GLY A 114 -8.35 4.81 6.49
CA GLY A 114 -7.04 5.24 6.96
C GLY A 114 -7.15 5.70 8.41
N PHE A 115 -6.14 5.32 9.20
CA PHE A 115 -5.95 5.79 10.57
C PHE A 115 -5.24 7.14 10.44
N ASP A 116 -5.99 8.18 10.10
CA ASP A 116 -5.42 9.53 9.96
C ASP A 116 -5.89 10.39 11.11
N ASP A 117 -4.94 10.72 11.99
CA ASP A 117 -5.11 11.72 13.04
C ASP A 117 -4.40 12.99 12.54
N TYR A 118 -5.06 13.71 11.62
CA TYR A 118 -4.60 15.04 11.26
C TYR A 118 -5.01 16.01 12.37
N ASP A 119 -4.02 16.58 13.05
CA ASP A 119 -4.24 17.80 13.83
C ASP A 119 -4.48 18.95 12.83
N ASP A 120 -5.69 19.50 12.82
CA ASP A 120 -6.19 20.57 11.92
C ASP A 120 -5.33 21.87 11.94
N SER A 121 -4.29 21.94 12.78
CA SER A 121 -3.51 23.15 13.04
C SER A 121 -2.34 23.44 12.06
N LEU A 122 -2.11 22.62 11.03
CA LEU A 122 -1.07 22.80 9.99
C LEU A 122 -1.68 22.42 8.62
N ASN A 123 -1.54 23.10 7.47
CA ASN A 123 -0.72 24.20 6.98
C ASN A 123 -1.20 24.50 5.53
N GLN A 124 -0.92 25.70 5.01
CA GLN A 124 -1.38 26.21 3.70
C GLN A 124 -0.91 25.43 2.46
N SER A 125 -0.03 24.44 2.63
CA SER A 125 0.52 23.60 1.56
C SER A 125 -0.54 22.78 0.81
N GLN A 126 -1.66 22.43 1.47
CA GLN A 126 -2.78 21.73 0.83
C GLN A 126 -3.50 22.59 -0.22
N LEU A 127 -3.53 23.92 -0.08
CA LEU A 127 -4.22 24.80 -1.02
C LEU A 127 -3.49 24.93 -2.37
N MET A 128 -2.19 24.62 -2.40
CA MET A 128 -1.34 24.69 -3.60
C MET A 128 -1.30 23.36 -4.38
N LEU A 129 -1.80 22.27 -3.78
CA LEU A 129 -1.74 20.91 -4.32
C LEU A 129 -3.12 20.34 -4.70
N ALA A 130 -4.20 21.07 -4.43
CA ALA A 130 -5.59 20.73 -4.80
C ALA A 130 -6.03 21.44 -6.08
#